data_AF-A0A954SZ18-F1
#
_entry.id   AF-A0A954SZ18-F1
#
_cell.length_a   1.000
_cell.length_b   1.000
_cell.length_c   1.000
_cell.angle_alpha   90.00
_cell.angle_beta   90.00
_cell.angle_gamma   90.00
#
_symmetry.space_group_name_H-M   'P 1'
#
loop_
_entity.id
_entity.type
_entity.pdbx_description
1 polymer ?
#
loop_
_entity_poly.entity_id
_entity_poly.type
_entity_poly.pdbx_seq_one_letter_code
_entity_poly.pdbx_strand_id
1 'polypeptide(L)'
;MSIHVECPNGHKLKVHVRHAGQTGLCPKCQQRVLVPELKVPEPAPVGLGENEIAAMLGDPAEEEPLDVHQELRHRQPGRTSDSTLAGGSSIIEKTKRCPRCKGVISARLNVCPLCQTYCPGGSASTKPQSLICRQCGTESIPGDAFCTGCGAELH
;
A
#
# COMPACT_ATOMS: atom_id res chain seq x y z
N MET A 1 -12.72 -5.47 8.06
CA MET A 1 -13.51 -6.36 8.95
C MET A 1 -13.60 -5.73 10.34
N SER A 2 -14.65 -6.03 11.11
CA SER A 2 -14.89 -5.45 12.44
C SER A 2 -15.02 -6.52 13.53
N ILE A 3 -14.56 -6.17 14.73
CA ILE A 3 -14.67 -6.94 15.98
C ILE A 3 -15.68 -6.22 16.87
N HIS A 4 -16.52 -6.97 17.58
CA HIS A 4 -17.40 -6.41 18.60
C HIS A 4 -16.79 -6.65 19.97
N VAL A 5 -16.64 -5.59 20.76
CA VAL A 5 -16.09 -5.66 22.11
C VAL A 5 -16.99 -4.92 23.08
N GLU A 6 -17.08 -5.41 24.31
CA GLU A 6 -17.83 -4.75 25.36
C GLU A 6 -16.88 -4.06 26.32
N CYS A 7 -17.16 -2.79 26.66
CA CYS A 7 -16.39 -2.09 27.68
C CYS A 7 -16.75 -2.62 29.08
N PRO A 8 -15.92 -2.39 30.12
CA PRO A 8 -16.22 -2.81 31.50
C PRO A 8 -17.57 -2.27 32.05
N ASN A 9 -18.06 -1.16 31.51
CA ASN A 9 -19.35 -0.57 31.88
C ASN A 9 -20.53 -1.08 31.00
N GLY A 10 -20.33 -2.11 30.17
CA GLY A 10 -21.39 -2.75 29.38
C GLY A 10 -21.71 -2.14 28.01
N HIS A 11 -20.98 -1.13 27.54
CA HIS A 11 -21.17 -0.56 26.21
C HIS A 11 -20.59 -1.45 25.11
N LYS A 12 -21.43 -1.78 24.12
CA LYS A 12 -21.04 -2.48 22.89
C LYS A 12 -20.32 -1.54 21.94
N LEU A 13 -19.09 -1.89 21.59
CA LEU A 13 -18.23 -1.15 20.67
C LEU A 13 -17.97 -1.99 19.43
N LYS A 14 -18.15 -1.37 18.26
CA LYS A 14 -17.77 -1.94 16.98
C LYS A 14 -16.43 -1.33 16.58
N VAL A 15 -15.38 -2.13 16.66
CA VAL A 15 -14.00 -1.71 16.41
C VAL A 15 -13.46 -2.40 15.17
N HIS A 16 -12.63 -1.70 14.39
CA HIS A 16 -11.99 -2.30 13.23
C HIS A 16 -10.92 -3.32 13.66
N VAL A 17 -10.72 -4.39 12.89
CA VAL A 17 -9.71 -5.45 13.19
C VAL A 17 -8.30 -4.88 13.37
N ARG A 18 -7.98 -3.73 12.80
CA ARG A 18 -6.69 -3.02 12.99
C ARG A 18 -6.42 -2.61 14.44
N HIS A 19 -7.45 -2.57 15.27
CA HIS A 19 -7.34 -2.26 16.69
C HIS A 19 -7.30 -3.52 17.56
N ALA A 20 -7.28 -4.73 16.98
CA ALA A 20 -7.06 -5.95 17.73
C ALA A 20 -5.74 -5.87 18.52
N GLY A 21 -5.77 -6.30 19.78
CA GLY A 21 -4.63 -6.21 20.70
C GLY A 21 -4.33 -4.80 21.24
N GLN A 22 -5.06 -3.77 20.80
CA GLN A 22 -4.85 -2.39 21.26
C GLN A 22 -5.82 -2.02 22.39
N THR A 23 -5.37 -1.11 23.26
CA THR A 23 -6.19 -0.50 24.30
C THR A 23 -6.68 0.87 23.84
N GLY A 24 -7.99 1.08 23.87
CA GLY A 24 -8.63 2.35 23.51
C GLY A 24 -9.53 2.88 24.62
N LEU A 25 -10.17 4.03 24.39
CA LEU A 25 -11.19 4.58 25.27
C LEU A 25 -12.59 4.30 24.71
N CYS A 26 -13.52 3.95 25.59
CA CYS A 26 -14.93 3.86 25.22
C CYS A 26 -15.48 5.26 24.91
N PRO A 27 -16.10 5.51 23.75
CA PRO A 27 -16.69 6.82 23.42
C PRO A 27 -17.89 7.21 24.31
N LYS A 28 -18.50 6.26 25.03
CA LYS A 28 -19.67 6.52 25.89
C LYS A 28 -19.29 6.89 27.33
N CYS A 29 -18.34 6.17 27.92
CA CYS A 29 -17.96 6.36 29.33
C CYS A 29 -16.49 6.71 29.54
N GLN A 30 -15.69 6.81 28.47
CA GLN A 30 -14.26 7.11 28.49
C GLN A 30 -13.41 6.10 29.28
N GLN A 31 -13.97 4.96 29.66
CA GLN A 31 -13.23 3.88 30.31
C GLN A 31 -12.26 3.23 29.32
N ARG A 32 -11.09 2.80 29.81
CA ARG A 32 -10.13 2.01 29.02
C ARG A 32 -10.72 0.64 28.67
N VAL A 33 -10.63 0.28 27.39
CA VAL A 33 -11.13 -0.99 26.84
C VAL A 33 -10.01 -1.65 26.03
N LEU A 34 -9.73 -2.91 26.33
CA LEU A 34 -8.81 -3.73 25.56
C LEU A 34 -9.59 -4.46 24.46
N VAL A 35 -9.12 -4.33 23.22
CA VAL A 35 -9.67 -5.11 22.10
C VAL A 35 -8.92 -6.45 22.01
N PRO A 36 -9.60 -7.60 22.03
CA PRO A 36 -8.97 -8.91 21.90
C PRO A 36 -8.12 -9.02 20.65
N GLU A 37 -6.95 -9.64 20.79
CA GLU A 37 -6.12 -10.00 19.66
C GLU A 37 -6.74 -11.21 18.95
N LEU A 38 -6.97 -11.10 17.65
CA LEU A 38 -7.37 -12.24 16.83
C LEU A 38 -6.12 -13.08 16.57
N LYS A 39 -5.93 -14.15 17.33
CA LYS A 39 -5.02 -15.22 16.94
C LYS A 39 -5.59 -15.84 15.67
N VAL A 40 -5.06 -15.42 14.51
CA VAL A 40 -5.24 -16.19 13.29
C VAL A 40 -4.59 -17.53 13.59
N PRO A 41 -5.32 -18.66 13.52
CA PRO A 41 -4.66 -19.96 13.61
C PRO A 41 -3.58 -19.94 12.54
N GLU A 42 -2.32 -20.12 12.95
CA GLU A 42 -1.24 -20.36 12.01
C GLU A 42 -1.77 -21.40 11.02
N PRO A 43 -1.64 -21.16 9.71
CA PRO A 43 -2.05 -22.17 8.75
C PRO A 43 -1.31 -23.43 9.16
N ALA A 44 -2.06 -24.43 9.65
CA ALA A 44 -1.53 -25.77 9.82
C ALA A 44 -0.81 -26.06 8.50
N PRO A 45 0.47 -26.49 8.52
CA PRO A 45 1.21 -26.70 7.30
C PRO A 45 0.40 -27.70 6.47
N VAL A 46 -0.31 -27.18 5.46
CA VAL A 46 -0.93 -28.00 4.44
C VAL A 46 0.27 -28.39 3.60
N GLY A 47 0.92 -29.47 4.04
CA GLY A 47 2.01 -30.10 3.33
C GLY A 47 1.45 -30.71 2.06
N LEU A 48 1.25 -29.88 1.03
CA LEU A 48 1.43 -30.32 -0.34
C LEU A 48 2.88 -30.01 -0.62
N GLY A 49 3.72 -31.00 -0.39
CA GLY A 49 5.14 -30.88 -0.68
C GLY A 49 5.34 -30.58 -2.16
N GLU A 50 6.30 -29.73 -2.45
CA GLU A 50 6.80 -29.39 -3.79
C GLU A 50 7.08 -30.63 -4.69
N ASN A 51 7.28 -31.79 -4.07
CA ASN A 51 7.37 -33.11 -4.68
C ASN A 51 6.05 -33.66 -5.28
N GLU A 52 4.86 -33.22 -4.88
CA GLU A 52 3.60 -33.56 -5.58
C GLU A 52 3.41 -32.75 -6.86
N ILE A 53 3.95 -31.52 -6.90
CA ILE A 53 3.93 -30.66 -8.09
C ILE A 53 4.91 -31.20 -9.14
N ALA A 54 6.08 -31.70 -8.70
CA ALA A 54 7.06 -32.36 -9.55
C ALA A 54 6.54 -33.67 -10.16
N ALA A 55 5.74 -34.45 -9.42
CA ALA A 55 5.13 -35.68 -9.93
C ALA A 55 4.08 -35.44 -11.04
N MET A 56 3.46 -34.26 -11.10
CA MET A 56 2.52 -33.90 -12.17
C MET A 56 3.21 -33.40 -13.45
N LEU A 57 4.51 -33.08 -13.41
CA LEU A 57 5.26 -32.46 -14.52
C LEU A 57 6.35 -33.35 -15.13
N GLY A 58 6.35 -34.66 -14.84
CA GLY A 58 7.02 -35.72 -15.61
C GLY A 58 8.50 -35.50 -15.99
N ASP A 59 9.39 -36.31 -15.41
CA ASP A 59 10.80 -36.40 -15.81
C ASP A 59 11.01 -36.51 -17.33
N PRO A 60 11.90 -35.69 -17.91
CA PRO A 60 12.78 -36.15 -18.95
C PRO A 60 14.13 -36.54 -18.34
N ALA A 61 14.43 -37.82 -18.54
CA ALA A 61 15.70 -38.52 -18.44
C ALA A 61 16.99 -37.66 -18.33
N GLU A 62 17.78 -38.04 -17.32
CA GLU A 62 19.25 -38.10 -17.28
C GLU A 62 20.00 -37.62 -18.52
N GLU A 63 20.79 -36.53 -18.42
CA GLU A 63 22.02 -36.34 -19.21
C GLU A 63 23.09 -35.56 -18.41
N GLU A 64 24.10 -36.33 -17.96
CA GLU A 64 25.55 -36.08 -17.91
C GLU A 64 26.15 -34.75 -17.35
N PRO A 65 27.16 -34.83 -16.46
CA PRO A 65 27.82 -33.67 -15.88
C PRO A 65 28.89 -33.08 -16.81
N LEU A 66 28.68 -31.85 -17.28
CA LEU A 66 29.74 -31.08 -17.94
C LEU A 66 30.40 -30.08 -16.99
N ASP A 67 31.64 -30.42 -16.69
CA ASP A 67 32.67 -29.75 -15.94
C ASP A 67 33.31 -28.64 -16.79
N VAL A 68 33.16 -27.35 -16.46
CA VAL A 68 34.14 -26.31 -16.86
C VAL A 68 34.16 -25.17 -15.84
N HIS A 69 35.03 -25.29 -14.85
CA HIS A 69 35.54 -24.15 -14.11
C HIS A 69 36.36 -23.27 -15.07
N GLN A 70 36.01 -21.99 -15.25
CA GLN A 70 36.90 -21.03 -15.90
C GLN A 70 36.97 -19.72 -15.13
N GLU A 71 37.85 -19.70 -14.13
CA GLU A 71 38.48 -18.49 -13.64
C GLU A 71 39.80 -18.30 -14.37
N LEU A 72 39.92 -17.27 -15.23
CA LEU A 72 41.19 -16.65 -15.59
C LEU A 72 40.97 -15.24 -16.18
N ARG A 73 40.98 -14.26 -15.26
CA ARG A 73 41.68 -12.96 -15.30
C ARG A 73 41.81 -12.28 -16.67
N HIS A 74 41.32 -11.04 -16.81
CA HIS A 74 42.02 -9.93 -17.51
C HIS A 74 41.42 -8.54 -17.16
N ARG A 75 42.06 -7.86 -16.20
CA ARG A 75 42.50 -6.44 -16.22
C ARG A 75 41.47 -5.28 -16.39
N GLN A 76 41.24 -4.51 -15.32
CA GLN A 76 40.99 -3.04 -15.38
C GLN A 76 42.36 -2.30 -15.44
N PRO A 77 42.48 -0.95 -15.63
CA PRO A 77 41.53 0.12 -16.01
C PRO A 77 42.04 1.00 -17.19
N GLY A 78 41.18 1.81 -17.80
CA GLY A 78 41.59 2.80 -18.80
C GLY A 78 40.61 3.97 -18.93
N ARG A 79 40.93 5.10 -18.30
CA ARG A 79 40.31 6.42 -18.56
C ARG A 79 40.76 6.91 -19.94
N THR A 80 39.82 7.37 -20.77
CA THR A 80 40.02 8.56 -21.62
C THR A 80 38.71 9.31 -21.76
N SER A 81 38.81 10.63 -21.68
CA SER A 81 37.74 11.61 -21.51
C SER A 81 36.90 11.89 -22.75
N ASP A 82 35.71 12.40 -22.48
CA ASP A 82 34.94 13.40 -23.24
C ASP A 82 34.33 13.01 -24.60
N SER A 83 33.00 12.90 -24.62
CA SER A 83 32.16 13.50 -25.66
C SER A 83 30.71 13.50 -25.20
N THR A 84 30.25 14.71 -24.94
CA THR A 84 28.88 15.10 -24.64
C THR A 84 28.05 15.09 -25.93
N LEU A 85 26.97 14.30 -25.99
CA LEU A 85 25.77 14.51 -26.83
C LEU A 85 24.61 13.78 -26.12
N ALA A 86 23.81 14.42 -25.28
CA ALA A 86 22.71 15.35 -25.60
C ALA A 86 21.64 14.74 -26.52
N GLY A 87 20.46 14.46 -25.95
CA GLY A 87 19.23 14.07 -26.66
C GLY A 87 18.28 13.32 -25.73
N GLY A 88 17.67 13.97 -24.74
CA GLY A 88 16.35 14.60 -24.89
C GLY A 88 15.27 13.65 -24.37
N SER A 89 14.72 13.85 -23.18
CA SER A 89 13.60 14.78 -23.01
C SER A 89 13.49 15.21 -21.56
N SER A 90 13.33 16.52 -21.36
CA SER A 90 12.95 17.14 -20.10
C SER A 90 11.54 16.69 -19.68
N ILE A 91 11.41 15.45 -19.20
CA ILE A 91 10.33 15.13 -18.28
C ILE A 91 10.79 15.74 -16.97
N ILE A 92 10.17 16.84 -16.55
CA ILE A 92 10.28 17.32 -15.18
C ILE A 92 9.80 16.15 -14.32
N GLU A 93 10.72 15.31 -13.86
CA GLU A 93 10.42 14.18 -13.01
C GLU A 93 9.87 14.77 -11.72
N LYS A 94 8.55 14.75 -11.57
CA LYS A 94 7.89 15.21 -10.35
C LYS A 94 8.55 14.44 -9.19
N THR A 95 9.14 15.17 -8.25
CA THR A 95 9.68 14.61 -7.00
C THR A 95 8.78 14.98 -5.84
N LYS A 96 8.67 14.10 -4.84
CA LYS A 96 7.97 14.36 -3.58
C LYS A 96 8.92 14.16 -2.40
N ARG A 97 8.59 14.76 -1.26
CA ARG A 97 9.35 14.57 -0.02
C ARG A 97 8.68 13.51 0.83
N CYS A 98 9.48 12.60 1.37
CA CYS A 98 8.98 11.62 2.31
C CYS A 98 8.50 12.29 3.62
N PRO A 99 7.30 11.97 4.14
CA PRO A 99 6.79 12.57 5.37
C PRO A 99 7.58 12.17 6.63
N ARG A 100 8.33 11.06 6.59
CA ARG A 100 9.11 10.56 7.73
C ARG A 100 10.56 11.05 7.71
N CYS A 101 11.31 10.78 6.63
CA CYS A 101 12.73 11.13 6.57
C CYS A 101 13.02 12.46 5.85
N LYS A 102 12.01 13.09 5.25
CA LYS A 102 12.15 14.32 4.42
C LYS A 102 13.04 14.17 3.18
N GLY A 103 13.53 12.96 2.90
CA GLY A 103 14.26 12.63 1.67
C GLY A 103 13.42 12.90 0.43
N VAL A 104 14.09 13.42 -0.61
CA VAL A 104 13.48 13.68 -1.92
C VAL A 104 13.45 12.36 -2.68
N ILE A 105 12.27 11.98 -3.15
CA ILE A 105 12.04 10.72 -3.89
C ILE A 105 11.23 11.02 -5.16
N SER A 106 11.32 10.15 -6.17
CA SER A 106 10.49 10.28 -7.37
C SER A 106 9.00 10.17 -7.00
N ALA A 107 8.14 10.98 -7.64
CA ALA A 107 6.70 10.93 -7.42
C ALA A 107 6.09 9.57 -7.83
N ARG A 108 6.77 8.82 -8.71
CA ARG A 108 6.38 7.45 -9.10
C ARG A 108 6.49 6.45 -7.96
N LEU A 109 7.42 6.65 -7.02
CA LEU A 109 7.67 5.74 -5.91
C LEU A 109 6.64 5.98 -4.79
N ASN A 110 5.85 4.97 -4.47
CA ASN A 110 4.92 5.03 -3.33
C ASN A 110 5.57 4.62 -2.01
N VAL A 111 6.82 4.15 -2.03
CA VAL A 111 7.58 3.76 -0.84
C VAL A 111 8.93 4.47 -0.88
N CYS A 112 9.30 5.12 0.22
CA CYS A 112 10.60 5.80 0.33
C CYS A 112 11.73 4.78 0.49
N PRO A 113 12.82 4.82 -0.30
CA PRO A 113 13.92 3.87 -0.18
C PRO A 113 14.76 4.06 1.10
N LEU A 114 14.71 5.24 1.73
CA LEU A 114 15.52 5.57 2.90
C LEU A 114 14.90 5.06 4.21
N CYS A 115 13.58 5.15 4.33
CA CYS A 115 12.89 4.84 5.59
C CYS A 115 11.64 3.96 5.40
N GLN A 116 11.47 3.41 4.19
CA GLN A 116 10.39 2.47 3.80
C GLN A 116 8.99 2.97 4.12
N THR A 117 8.83 4.28 4.29
CA THR A 117 7.55 4.88 4.62
C THR A 117 6.77 5.10 3.34
N TYR A 118 5.49 4.74 3.39
CA TYR A 118 4.56 4.98 2.30
C TYR A 118 4.40 6.49 2.06
N CYS A 119 4.59 6.91 0.81
CA CYS A 119 4.54 8.30 0.37
C CYS A 119 3.40 8.45 -0.66
N PRO A 120 2.16 8.72 -0.22
CA PRO A 120 1.04 8.92 -1.13
C PRO A 120 1.31 10.15 -2.01
N GLY A 121 1.28 10.00 -3.33
CA GLY A 121 1.49 11.14 -4.22
C GLY A 121 1.77 10.77 -5.66
N GLY A 122 0.76 10.24 -6.35
CA GLY A 122 0.88 9.78 -7.74
C GLY A 122 -0.40 9.82 -8.56
N SER A 123 -1.39 10.64 -8.22
CA SER A 123 -2.50 11.00 -9.13
C SER A 123 -3.24 12.21 -8.58
N ALA A 124 -3.66 13.08 -9.50
CA ALA A 124 -4.26 14.38 -9.22
C ALA A 124 -5.44 14.27 -8.25
N SER A 125 -5.31 14.98 -7.13
CA SER A 125 -6.44 15.37 -6.30
C SER A 125 -7.21 16.46 -7.05
N THR A 126 -8.12 16.07 -7.94
CA THR A 126 -9.27 16.93 -8.21
C THR A 126 -10.14 16.83 -6.96
N LYS A 127 -9.87 17.70 -5.99
CA LYS A 127 -10.77 17.87 -4.84
C LYS A 127 -12.15 18.18 -5.44
N PRO A 128 -13.17 17.33 -5.26
CA PRO A 128 -14.50 17.65 -5.73
C PRO A 128 -14.87 18.99 -5.08
N GLN A 129 -15.10 20.00 -5.89
CA GLN A 129 -15.63 21.27 -5.40
C GLN A 129 -16.99 20.93 -4.81
N SER A 130 -17.15 21.05 -3.50
CA SER A 130 -18.42 20.79 -2.83
C SER A 130 -19.44 21.79 -3.37
N LEU A 131 -20.49 21.28 -4.01
CA LEU A 131 -21.59 22.10 -4.52
C LEU A 131 -22.62 22.20 -3.39
N ILE A 132 -23.02 23.40 -3.01
CA ILE A 132 -24.05 23.59 -1.97
C ILE A 132 -25.40 23.70 -2.65
N CYS A 133 -26.36 22.87 -2.24
CA CYS A 133 -27.73 22.96 -2.75
C CYS A 133 -28.35 24.31 -2.37
N ARG A 134 -28.83 25.07 -3.37
CA ARG A 134 -29.47 26.37 -3.13
C ARG A 134 -30.83 26.28 -2.43
N GLN A 135 -31.45 25.09 -2.43
CA GLN A 135 -32.78 24.90 -1.86
C GLN A 135 -32.74 24.53 -0.38
N CYS A 136 -31.78 23.71 0.06
CA CYS A 136 -31.71 23.25 1.45
C CYS A 136 -30.35 23.52 2.15
N GLY A 137 -29.35 24.01 1.42
CA GLY A 137 -28.01 24.28 1.96
C GLY A 137 -27.14 23.04 2.19
N THR A 138 -27.60 21.84 1.81
CA THR A 138 -26.84 20.60 1.98
C THR A 138 -25.69 20.52 0.98
N GLU A 139 -24.53 20.09 1.46
CA GLU A 139 -23.38 19.77 0.62
C GLU A 139 -23.71 18.58 -0.28
N SER A 140 -23.66 18.83 -1.59
CA SER A 140 -23.94 17.86 -2.65
C SER A 140 -22.65 17.49 -3.36
N ILE A 141 -22.58 16.25 -3.84
CA ILE A 141 -21.41 15.73 -4.54
C ILE A 141 -21.45 16.25 -5.98
N PRO A 142 -20.34 16.82 -6.51
CA PRO A 142 -20.30 17.27 -7.90
C PRO A 142 -20.46 16.07 -8.84
N GLY A 143 -21.51 16.09 -9.66
CA GLY A 143 -21.87 15.01 -10.58
C GLY A 143 -23.25 14.40 -10.33
N ASP A 144 -23.87 14.64 -9.17
CA ASP A 144 -25.25 14.22 -8.91
C ASP A 144 -26.24 15.19 -9.57
N ALA A 145 -27.24 14.63 -10.26
CA ALA A 145 -28.34 15.40 -10.84
C ALA A 145 -29.32 15.95 -9.79
N PHE A 146 -29.32 15.36 -8.58
CA PHE A 146 -30.28 15.67 -7.52
C PHE A 146 -29.60 15.80 -6.15
N CYS A 147 -30.12 16.69 -5.31
CA CYS A 147 -29.67 16.88 -3.94
C CYS A 147 -30.10 15.72 -3.03
N THR A 148 -29.17 15.15 -2.30
CA THR A 148 -29.42 14.07 -1.33
C THR A 148 -30.21 14.51 -0.09
N GLY A 149 -30.25 15.81 0.20
CA GLY A 149 -30.97 16.36 1.35
C GLY A 149 -32.46 16.66 1.08
N CYS A 150 -32.78 17.21 -0.10
CA CYS A 150 -34.13 17.67 -0.41
C CYS A 150 -34.72 17.15 -1.72
N GLY A 151 -33.96 16.40 -2.52
CA GLY A 151 -34.40 15.87 -3.83
C GLY A 151 -34.47 16.90 -4.96
N ALA A 152 -34.03 18.13 -4.71
CA ALA A 152 -33.98 19.19 -5.72
C ALA A 152 -32.99 18.88 -6.86
N GLU A 153 -33.33 19.27 -8.09
CA GLU A 153 -32.44 19.17 -9.23
C GLU A 153 -31.25 20.15 -9.11
N LEU A 154 -30.04 19.68 -9.32
CA LEU A 154 -28.80 20.45 -9.22
C LEU A 154 -28.31 20.81 -10.63
N HIS A 155 -28.66 22.01 -11.10
CA HIS A 155 -28.23 22.60 -12.38
C HIS A 155 -27.18 23.70 -12.20
#